data_AF-A0AAP0W170-F1
#
_entry.id   AF-A0AAP0W170-F1
#
_cell.length_a   1.000
_cell.length_b   1.000
_cell.length_c   1.000
_cell.angle_alpha   90.00
_cell.angle_beta   90.00
_cell.angle_gamma   90.00
#
_symmetry.space_group_name_H-M   'P 1'
#
loop_
_entity.id
_entity.type
_entity.pdbx_description
1 polymer ?
#
loop_
_entity_poly.entity_id
_entity_poly.type
_entity_poly.pdbx_seq_one_letter_code
_entity_poly.pdbx_strand_id
1 'polypeptide(L)'
;MGVDIFFIVSGFIMTFITHRAPEGSDTFLIKRFFRLWPPLFLVWLASLVFVYHERTLSQMSCVLYFCLQDYSRQGPAFGYSPLGPPWTLSYEVMFYAVFAFSMRMSYRYRSYICALIFMASMLGFQLFYNGSFSFSSQISPEIVVTHWWQAWIKIASNTVVLEFIAGMFLAEIMVNDKISDSRLTRTLAWGALFIAFVYIFITGPQVFGMSGGFWPALVIMAGVITLSYHHKIVNFRGLSFLGDISYSLYLVHYPVMLFIKNALPPSILKNGSPLVFFLSVVVSTLIASVMFRLIEIPSMQAGKKITQNISLKRTTENKHP
;
A
#
# COMPACT_ATOMS: atom_id res chain seq x y z
N MET A 1 10.61 5.38 2.35
CA MET A 1 11.06 4.42 1.31
C MET A 1 10.28 3.13 1.26
N GLY A 2 10.16 2.34 2.33
CA GLY A 2 9.33 1.12 2.29
C GLY A 2 7.88 1.42 1.88
N VAL A 3 7.36 2.57 2.33
CA VAL A 3 6.05 3.12 1.94
C VAL A 3 6.01 3.50 0.45
N ASP A 4 7.04 4.16 -0.09
CA ASP A 4 7.07 4.57 -1.50
C ASP A 4 7.10 3.35 -2.43
N ILE A 5 7.88 2.32 -2.07
CA ILE A 5 7.88 1.03 -2.77
C ILE A 5 6.49 0.38 -2.68
N PHE A 6 5.84 0.41 -1.52
CA PHE A 6 4.50 -0.15 -1.35
C PHE A 6 3.47 0.48 -2.30
N PHE A 7 3.51 1.80 -2.51
CA PHE A 7 2.61 2.48 -3.44
C PHE A 7 2.88 2.14 -4.91
N ILE A 8 4.16 2.07 -5.31
CA ILE A 8 4.55 1.63 -6.66
C ILE A 8 4.13 0.17 -6.91
N VAL A 9 4.39 -0.73 -5.94
CA VAL A 9 3.99 -2.14 -6.01
C VAL A 9 2.48 -2.27 -6.12
N SER A 10 1.72 -1.46 -5.39
CA SER A 10 0.26 -1.46 -5.43
C SER A 10 -0.26 -1.14 -6.84
N GLY A 11 0.24 -0.07 -7.48
CA GLY A 11 -0.12 0.28 -8.86
C GLY A 11 0.28 -0.80 -9.86
N PHE A 12 1.47 -1.35 -9.70
CA PHE A 12 1.97 -2.42 -10.56
C PHE A 12 1.10 -3.68 -10.48
N ILE A 13 0.83 -4.18 -9.27
CA ILE A 13 0.07 -5.42 -9.05
C ILE A 13 -1.37 -5.27 -9.53
N MET A 14 -2.02 -4.14 -9.30
CA MET A 14 -3.40 -3.91 -9.72
C MET A 14 -3.53 -3.98 -11.24
N THR A 15 -2.69 -3.25 -11.97
CA THR A 15 -2.70 -3.26 -13.44
C THR A 15 -2.29 -4.62 -14.01
N PHE A 16 -1.26 -5.25 -13.44
CA PHE A 16 -0.75 -6.54 -13.93
C PHE A 16 -1.74 -7.69 -13.75
N ILE A 17 -2.34 -7.85 -12.56
CA ILE A 17 -3.29 -8.94 -12.29
C ILE A 17 -4.53 -8.79 -13.17
N THR A 18 -5.04 -7.57 -13.30
CA THR A 18 -6.27 -7.33 -14.05
C THR A 18 -6.06 -7.45 -15.56
N HIS A 19 -4.82 -7.37 -16.07
CA HIS A 19 -4.49 -7.72 -17.46
C HIS A 19 -4.46 -9.23 -17.65
N ARG A 20 -3.85 -9.97 -16.71
CA ARG A 20 -3.75 -11.44 -16.79
C ARG A 20 -5.05 -12.18 -16.56
N ALA A 21 -5.88 -11.69 -15.65
CA ALA A 21 -7.13 -12.34 -15.25
C ALA A 21 -8.25 -11.31 -15.27
N PRO A 22 -8.97 -11.19 -16.40
CA PRO A 22 -10.04 -10.22 -16.49
C PRO A 22 -11.16 -10.50 -15.50
N GLU A 23 -11.48 -9.50 -14.67
CA GLU A 23 -12.52 -9.61 -13.67
C GLU A 23 -13.39 -8.34 -13.64
N GLY A 24 -14.66 -8.51 -13.25
CA GLY A 24 -15.58 -7.39 -13.09
C GLY A 24 -15.17 -6.46 -11.95
N SER A 25 -15.53 -5.18 -12.05
CA SER A 25 -15.22 -4.16 -11.04
C SER A 25 -15.70 -4.55 -9.63
N ASP A 26 -16.93 -5.07 -9.51
CA ASP A 26 -17.48 -5.54 -8.22
C ASP A 26 -16.68 -6.71 -7.64
N THR A 27 -16.26 -7.64 -8.50
CA THR A 27 -15.46 -8.80 -8.12
C THR A 27 -14.09 -8.38 -7.58
N PHE A 28 -13.46 -7.42 -8.25
CA PHE A 28 -12.20 -6.85 -7.82
C PHE A 28 -12.34 -6.24 -6.42
N LEU A 29 -13.34 -5.37 -6.20
CA LEU A 29 -13.53 -4.71 -4.90
C LEU A 29 -13.80 -5.70 -3.76
N ILE A 30 -14.66 -6.70 -3.98
CA ILE A 30 -14.96 -7.72 -2.96
C ILE A 30 -13.69 -8.47 -2.55
N LYS A 31 -12.91 -8.97 -3.52
CA LYS A 31 -11.67 -9.71 -3.22
C LYS A 31 -10.67 -8.86 -2.43
N ARG A 32 -10.56 -7.57 -2.75
CA ARG A 32 -9.65 -6.65 -2.06
C ARG A 32 -10.15 -6.29 -0.65
N PHE A 33 -11.45 -6.10 -0.47
CA PHE A 33 -12.05 -5.89 0.84
C PHE A 33 -11.76 -7.06 1.78
N PHE A 34 -11.98 -8.30 1.34
CA PHE A 34 -11.68 -9.50 2.13
C PHE A 34 -10.17 -9.72 2.36
N ARG A 35 -9.30 -9.18 1.52
CA ARG A 35 -7.86 -9.20 1.78
C ARG A 35 -7.47 -8.25 2.91
N LEU A 36 -8.07 -7.05 2.96
CA LEU A 36 -7.65 -6.00 3.89
C LEU A 36 -8.43 -5.99 5.21
N TRP A 37 -9.76 -5.96 5.15
CA TRP A 37 -10.57 -5.54 6.28
C TRP A 37 -10.57 -6.56 7.44
N PRO A 38 -10.71 -7.88 7.22
CA PRO A 38 -10.76 -8.83 8.33
C PRO A 38 -9.45 -8.95 9.13
N PRO A 39 -8.25 -9.04 8.50
CA PRO A 39 -7.00 -8.98 9.26
C PRO A 39 -6.82 -7.66 10.01
N LEU A 40 -7.16 -6.53 9.38
CA LEU A 40 -7.10 -5.22 10.02
C LEU A 40 -7.99 -5.15 11.27
N PHE A 41 -9.23 -5.63 11.17
CA PHE A 41 -10.18 -5.63 12.28
C PHE A 41 -9.67 -6.43 13.49
N LEU A 42 -9.09 -7.61 13.26
CA LEU A 42 -8.56 -8.42 14.35
C LEU A 42 -7.33 -7.79 15.01
N VAL A 43 -6.42 -7.19 14.22
CA VAL A 43 -5.28 -6.46 14.78
C VAL A 43 -5.73 -5.21 15.53
N TRP A 44 -6.73 -4.50 15.02
CA TRP A 44 -7.34 -3.36 15.70
C TRP A 44 -7.92 -3.77 17.06
N LEU A 45 -8.71 -4.84 17.09
CA LEU A 45 -9.31 -5.37 18.32
C LEU A 45 -8.24 -5.81 19.32
N ALA A 46 -7.24 -6.58 18.88
CA ALA A 46 -6.14 -7.01 19.73
C ALA A 46 -5.32 -5.82 20.26
N SER A 47 -5.08 -4.81 19.43
CA SER A 47 -4.32 -3.62 19.84
C SER A 47 -5.08 -2.78 20.86
N LEU A 48 -6.41 -2.68 20.73
CA LEU A 48 -7.26 -2.01 21.72
C LEU A 48 -7.17 -2.71 23.08
N VAL A 49 -7.19 -4.05 23.07
CA VAL A 49 -7.18 -4.86 24.29
C VAL A 49 -5.79 -4.95 24.92
N PHE A 50 -4.70 -5.03 24.17
CA PHE A 50 -3.37 -5.35 24.72
C PHE A 50 -2.35 -4.21 24.70
N VAL A 51 -2.54 -3.20 23.84
CA VAL A 51 -1.54 -2.14 23.62
C VAL A 51 -2.04 -0.79 24.08
N TYR A 52 -3.28 -0.46 23.72
CA TYR A 52 -3.87 0.86 23.91
C TYR A 52 -5.01 0.86 24.93
N HIS A 53 -4.83 0.19 26.08
CA HIS A 53 -5.85 0.06 27.13
C HIS A 53 -6.41 1.42 27.62
N GLU A 54 -5.61 2.49 27.55
CA GLU A 54 -6.01 3.84 27.96
C GLU A 54 -6.82 4.60 26.90
N ARG A 55 -6.86 4.11 25.66
CA ARG A 55 -7.57 4.77 24.55
C ARG A 55 -9.04 4.34 24.54
N THR A 56 -9.93 5.29 24.30
CA THR A 56 -11.36 5.00 24.17
C THR A 56 -11.69 4.41 22.80
N LEU A 57 -12.80 3.65 22.72
CA LEU A 57 -13.33 3.11 21.46
C LEU A 57 -13.51 4.19 20.39
N SER A 58 -13.94 5.39 20.78
CA SER A 58 -14.14 6.52 19.86
C SER A 58 -12.83 7.03 19.24
N GLN A 59 -11.72 6.94 19.95
CA GLN A 59 -10.41 7.34 19.43
C GLN A 59 -9.83 6.31 18.46
N MET A 60 -10.17 5.03 18.64
CA MET A 60 -9.68 3.94 17.80
C MET A 60 -10.61 3.61 16.62
N SER A 61 -11.89 3.98 16.66
CA SER A 61 -12.87 3.67 15.59
C SER A 61 -12.49 4.29 14.23
N CYS A 62 -11.75 5.39 14.24
CA CYS A 62 -11.18 6.06 13.07
C CYS A 62 -10.43 5.08 12.14
N VAL A 63 -9.74 4.09 12.70
CA VAL A 63 -9.01 3.04 11.95
C VAL A 63 -9.95 2.21 11.06
N LEU A 64 -11.14 1.87 11.55
CA LEU A 64 -12.10 1.02 10.85
C LEU A 64 -12.66 1.68 9.59
N TYR A 65 -12.71 3.01 9.59
CA TYR A 65 -13.14 3.83 8.46
C TYR A 65 -11.98 4.28 7.57
N PHE A 66 -10.75 3.79 7.83
CA PHE A 66 -9.53 4.23 7.15
C PHE A 66 -9.27 5.74 7.26
N CYS A 67 -9.72 6.36 8.36
CA CYS A 67 -9.46 7.76 8.64
C CYS A 67 -8.14 7.94 9.42
N LEU A 68 -7.55 9.12 9.31
CA LEU A 68 -6.27 9.49 9.96
C LEU A 68 -6.53 10.38 11.18
N GLN A 69 -5.55 10.45 12.09
CA GLN A 69 -5.75 11.15 13.37
C GLN A 69 -5.83 12.68 13.24
N ASP A 70 -5.00 13.29 12.37
CA ASP A 70 -4.81 14.73 12.39
C ASP A 70 -4.46 15.29 11.00
N TYR A 71 -5.48 15.80 10.31
CA TYR A 71 -5.36 16.42 8.99
C TYR A 71 -4.81 17.85 9.01
N SER A 72 -4.47 18.40 10.18
CA SER A 72 -3.73 19.67 10.28
C SER A 72 -2.22 19.48 10.17
N ARG A 73 -1.74 18.26 10.41
CA ARG A 73 -0.32 17.91 10.26
C ARG A 73 0.07 17.74 8.80
N GLN A 74 1.39 17.78 8.57
CA GLN A 74 1.98 17.58 7.25
C GLN A 74 1.54 16.23 6.65
N GLY A 75 1.27 16.26 5.33
CA GLY A 75 1.05 15.05 4.56
C GLY A 75 2.34 14.24 4.40
N PRO A 76 2.25 13.00 3.88
CA PRO A 76 1.05 12.25 3.53
C PRO A 76 0.42 11.49 4.71
N ALA A 77 1.08 11.45 5.88
CA ALA A 77 0.64 10.62 7.00
C ALA A 77 -0.48 11.26 7.85
N PHE A 78 -0.67 12.59 7.81
CA PHE A 78 -1.74 13.32 8.53
C PHE A 78 -1.97 12.82 9.97
N GLY A 79 -0.91 12.82 10.78
CA GLY A 79 -0.97 12.37 12.18
C GLY A 79 -0.91 10.85 12.38
N TYR A 80 -0.70 10.07 11.31
CA TYR A 80 -0.69 8.61 11.29
C TYR A 80 -2.05 7.99 11.69
N SER A 81 -2.14 6.67 11.53
CA SER A 81 -3.23 5.89 12.10
C SER A 81 -2.95 5.64 13.60
N PRO A 82 -3.97 5.44 14.45
CA PRO A 82 -3.76 4.95 15.82
C PRO A 82 -2.89 3.69 15.89
N LEU A 83 -2.94 2.81 14.89
CA LEU A 83 -2.08 1.62 14.80
C LEU A 83 -0.67 1.92 14.24
N GLY A 84 -0.35 3.19 13.99
CA GLY A 84 0.90 3.66 13.40
C GLY A 84 0.96 3.47 11.88
N PRO A 85 1.67 2.45 11.36
CA PRO A 85 1.88 2.23 9.92
C PRO A 85 0.62 2.14 9.04
N PRO A 86 -0.53 1.56 9.47
CA PRO A 86 -1.76 1.39 8.67
C PRO A 86 -2.39 2.63 8.03
N TRP A 87 -1.79 3.81 8.12
CA TRP A 87 -2.23 5.03 7.42
C TRP A 87 -2.16 4.90 5.89
N THR A 88 -1.25 4.07 5.35
CA THR A 88 -1.15 3.86 3.89
C THR A 88 -2.33 3.06 3.33
N LEU A 89 -3.07 2.35 4.18
CA LEU A 89 -4.30 1.64 3.78
C LEU A 89 -5.40 2.61 3.32
N SER A 90 -5.43 3.83 3.86
CA SER A 90 -6.37 4.87 3.41
C SER A 90 -6.17 5.20 1.93
N TYR A 91 -4.90 5.35 1.52
CA TYR A 91 -4.53 5.52 0.11
C TYR A 91 -4.84 4.26 -0.71
N GLU A 92 -4.58 3.08 -0.17
CA GLU A 92 -4.86 1.80 -0.85
C GLU A 92 -6.36 1.62 -1.17
N VAL A 93 -7.25 1.93 -0.22
CA VAL A 93 -8.70 1.90 -0.43
C VAL A 93 -9.14 2.91 -1.48
N MET A 94 -8.56 4.12 -1.47
CA MET A 94 -8.80 5.12 -2.51
C MET A 94 -8.34 4.63 -3.89
N PHE A 95 -7.14 4.04 -3.99
CA PHE A 95 -6.64 3.45 -5.22
C PHE A 95 -7.57 2.36 -5.75
N TYR A 96 -8.06 1.48 -4.89
CA TYR A 96 -9.04 0.46 -5.28
C TYR A 96 -10.33 1.06 -5.80
N ALA A 97 -10.90 2.07 -5.13
CA ALA A 97 -12.15 2.69 -5.55
C ALA A 97 -12.02 3.37 -6.93
N VAL A 98 -10.97 4.17 -7.14
CA VAL A 98 -10.75 4.89 -8.41
C VAL A 98 -10.39 3.93 -9.54
N PHE A 99 -9.57 2.92 -9.27
CA PHE A 99 -9.21 1.91 -10.27
C PHE A 99 -10.44 1.06 -10.67
N ALA A 100 -11.28 0.67 -9.71
CA ALA A 100 -12.55 -0.01 -9.95
C ALA A 100 -13.54 0.84 -10.77
N PHE A 101 -13.62 2.13 -10.49
CA PHE A 101 -14.41 3.07 -11.28
C PHE A 101 -13.89 3.18 -12.71
N SER A 102 -12.57 3.25 -12.88
CA SER A 102 -11.92 3.33 -14.20
C SER A 102 -12.17 2.07 -15.04
N MET A 103 -12.18 0.89 -14.41
CA MET A 103 -12.56 -0.37 -15.06
C MET A 103 -14.03 -0.39 -15.53
N ARG A 104 -14.92 0.27 -14.79
CA ARG A 104 -16.34 0.37 -15.15
C ARG A 104 -16.57 1.28 -16.35
N MET A 105 -15.77 2.35 -16.50
CA MET A 105 -15.84 3.25 -17.65
C MET A 105 -15.28 2.60 -18.93
N SER A 106 -14.05 2.08 -18.85
CA SER A 106 -13.46 1.37 -19.98
C SER A 106 -12.47 0.34 -19.48
N TYR A 107 -12.72 -0.92 -19.82
CA TYR A 107 -11.82 -1.99 -19.45
C TYR A 107 -10.46 -1.89 -20.16
N ARG A 108 -10.45 -1.44 -21.42
CA ARG A 108 -9.23 -1.35 -22.25
C ARG A 108 -8.30 -0.22 -21.80
N TYR A 109 -8.85 0.93 -21.43
CA TYR A 109 -8.10 2.13 -21.08
C TYR A 109 -8.10 2.43 -19.57
N ARG A 110 -8.49 1.47 -18.73
CA ARG A 110 -8.62 1.64 -17.27
C ARG A 110 -7.40 2.29 -16.60
N SER A 111 -6.18 1.91 -16.99
CA SER A 111 -4.95 2.40 -16.39
C SER A 111 -4.74 3.88 -16.71
N TYR A 112 -5.03 4.29 -17.95
CA TYR A 112 -4.96 5.67 -18.40
C TYR A 112 -6.05 6.54 -17.79
N ILE A 113 -7.30 6.03 -17.71
CA ILE A 113 -8.41 6.73 -17.06
C ILE A 113 -8.12 6.92 -15.57
N CYS A 114 -7.61 5.89 -14.90
CA CYS A 114 -7.24 5.96 -13.50
C CYS A 114 -6.14 7.01 -13.26
N ALA A 115 -5.09 6.99 -14.08
CA ALA A 115 -4.04 7.99 -14.03
C ALA A 115 -4.58 9.41 -14.31
N LEU A 116 -5.48 9.57 -15.27
CA LEU A 116 -6.11 10.86 -15.58
C LEU A 116 -6.92 11.39 -14.40
N ILE A 117 -7.78 10.57 -13.78
CA ILE A 117 -8.59 10.97 -12.63
C ILE A 117 -7.71 11.45 -11.49
N PHE A 118 -6.64 10.70 -11.22
CA PHE A 118 -5.69 10.99 -10.16
C PHE A 118 -4.85 12.24 -10.42
N MET A 119 -4.38 12.42 -11.65
CA MET A 119 -3.67 13.64 -12.06
C MET A 119 -4.60 14.86 -11.97
N ALA A 120 -5.84 14.73 -12.42
CA ALA A 120 -6.84 15.79 -12.38
C ALA A 120 -7.22 16.15 -10.93
N SER A 121 -7.39 15.17 -10.03
CA SER A 121 -7.67 15.44 -8.62
C SER A 121 -6.49 16.10 -7.94
N MET A 122 -5.27 15.62 -8.20
CA MET A 122 -4.03 16.17 -7.64
C MET A 122 -3.83 17.63 -8.04
N LEU A 123 -3.86 17.92 -9.34
CA LEU A 123 -3.67 19.27 -9.86
C LEU A 123 -4.85 20.18 -9.49
N GLY A 124 -6.08 19.70 -9.68
CA GLY A 124 -7.30 20.49 -9.48
C GLY A 124 -7.45 20.97 -8.05
N PHE A 125 -7.31 20.09 -7.06
CA PHE A 125 -7.46 20.49 -5.66
C PHE A 125 -6.30 21.35 -5.16
N GLN A 126 -5.05 21.07 -5.55
CA GLN A 126 -3.93 21.93 -5.14
C GLN A 126 -4.05 23.34 -5.74
N LEU A 127 -4.37 23.45 -7.04
CA LEU A 127 -4.52 24.76 -7.68
C LEU A 127 -5.72 25.54 -7.13
N PHE A 128 -6.83 24.86 -6.88
CA PHE A 128 -8.05 25.51 -6.37
C PHE A 128 -7.87 26.07 -4.96
N TYR A 129 -7.23 25.32 -4.05
CA TYR A 129 -7.12 25.73 -2.66
C TYR A 129 -5.84 26.51 -2.34
N ASN A 130 -4.70 26.17 -2.95
CA ASN A 130 -3.41 26.78 -2.62
C ASN A 130 -2.99 27.88 -3.62
N GLY A 131 -3.69 28.00 -4.76
CA GLY A 131 -3.33 28.92 -5.85
C GLY A 131 -2.02 28.58 -6.58
N SER A 132 -1.28 27.58 -6.10
CA SER A 132 -0.02 27.11 -6.67
C SER A 132 0.09 25.59 -6.51
N PHE A 133 0.85 24.96 -7.39
CA PHE A 133 1.10 23.52 -7.37
C PHE A 133 2.50 23.24 -6.81
N SER A 134 2.60 22.28 -5.88
CA SER A 134 3.89 21.83 -5.36
C SER A 134 4.03 20.31 -5.49
N PHE A 135 5.22 19.88 -5.92
CA PHE A 135 5.57 18.46 -6.02
C PHE A 135 5.86 17.80 -4.65
N SER A 136 5.94 18.58 -3.57
CA SER A 136 6.17 18.05 -2.23
C SER A 136 4.93 17.29 -1.71
N SER A 137 5.13 16.05 -1.26
CA SER A 137 4.09 15.24 -0.64
C SER A 137 3.65 15.76 0.74
N GLN A 138 4.42 16.68 1.32
CA GLN A 138 4.13 17.29 2.62
C GLN A 138 3.13 18.42 2.53
N ILE A 139 2.97 19.00 1.34
CA ILE A 139 2.03 20.09 1.08
C ILE A 139 0.70 19.49 0.67
N SER A 140 -0.36 19.91 1.36
CA SER A 140 -1.75 19.53 1.08
C SER A 140 -2.60 20.78 0.92
N PRO A 141 -3.79 20.69 0.30
CA PRO A 141 -4.76 21.78 0.25
C PRO A 141 -5.01 22.41 1.64
N GLU A 142 -4.98 23.74 1.72
CA GLU A 142 -5.24 24.53 2.93
C GLU A 142 -6.74 24.52 3.32
N ILE A 143 -7.27 23.31 3.55
CA ILE A 143 -8.65 23.08 3.97
C ILE A 143 -8.65 22.73 5.46
N VAL A 144 -9.51 23.40 6.23
CA VAL A 144 -9.82 22.96 7.60
C VAL A 144 -10.77 21.77 7.50
N VAL A 145 -10.35 20.60 8.00
CA VAL A 145 -11.16 19.37 7.95
C VAL A 145 -12.17 19.40 9.08
N THR A 146 -13.41 19.80 8.75
CA THR A 146 -14.57 19.74 9.65
C THR A 146 -15.42 18.50 9.41
N HIS A 147 -15.42 17.98 8.19
CA HIS A 147 -16.18 16.80 7.79
C HIS A 147 -15.30 15.70 7.19
N TRP A 148 -15.73 14.45 7.34
CA TRP A 148 -15.00 13.26 6.89
C TRP A 148 -14.70 13.24 5.38
N TRP A 149 -15.52 13.86 4.53
CA TRP A 149 -15.30 13.90 3.09
C TRP A 149 -14.14 14.82 2.68
N GLN A 150 -13.86 15.86 3.46
CA GLN A 150 -12.75 16.79 3.20
C GLN A 150 -11.38 16.14 3.43
N ALA A 151 -11.31 15.16 4.32
CA ALA A 151 -10.12 14.32 4.50
C ALA A 151 -9.72 13.60 3.20
N TRP A 152 -10.71 13.06 2.48
CA TRP A 152 -10.47 12.38 1.20
C TRP A 152 -9.96 13.33 0.12
N ILE A 153 -10.37 14.61 0.14
CA ILE A 153 -9.82 15.64 -0.76
C ILE A 153 -8.32 15.85 -0.48
N LYS A 154 -7.91 15.93 0.80
CA LYS A 154 -6.49 16.05 1.16
C LYS A 154 -5.66 14.82 0.77
N ILE A 155 -6.23 13.62 0.88
CA ILE A 155 -5.57 12.38 0.49
C ILE A 155 -5.45 12.30 -1.04
N ALA A 156 -6.53 12.57 -1.77
CA ALA A 156 -6.58 12.51 -3.24
C ALA A 156 -5.75 13.59 -3.95
N SER A 157 -5.40 14.66 -3.23
CA SER A 157 -4.56 15.75 -3.73
C SER A 157 -3.06 15.54 -3.49
N ASN A 158 -2.68 14.49 -2.78
CA ASN A 158 -1.28 14.25 -2.41
C ASN A 158 -0.46 13.69 -3.58
N THR A 159 0.81 14.08 -3.69
CA THR A 159 1.70 13.67 -4.78
C THR A 159 2.15 12.21 -4.72
N VAL A 160 1.90 11.50 -3.61
CA VAL A 160 2.06 10.03 -3.49
C VAL A 160 1.28 9.26 -4.56
N VAL A 161 0.19 9.83 -5.07
CA VAL A 161 -0.58 9.26 -6.18
C VAL A 161 0.30 9.01 -7.43
N LEU A 162 1.38 9.78 -7.61
CA LEU A 162 2.33 9.60 -8.71
C LEU A 162 3.16 8.31 -8.58
N GLU A 163 3.44 7.85 -7.36
CA GLU A 163 4.07 6.54 -7.11
C GLU A 163 3.18 5.41 -7.63
N PHE A 164 1.90 5.50 -7.31
CA PHE A 164 0.90 4.55 -7.79
C PHE A 164 0.81 4.55 -9.32
N ILE A 165 0.78 5.74 -9.95
CA ILE A 165 0.76 5.88 -11.42
C ILE A 165 2.05 5.32 -12.05
N ALA A 166 3.22 5.57 -11.47
CA ALA A 166 4.48 5.03 -11.96
C ALA A 166 4.48 3.49 -11.92
N GLY A 167 3.92 2.90 -10.86
CA GLY A 167 3.68 1.46 -10.76
C GLY A 167 2.78 0.92 -11.88
N MET A 168 1.65 1.59 -12.15
CA MET A 168 0.76 1.21 -13.25
C MET A 168 1.47 1.29 -14.61
N PHE A 169 2.28 2.33 -14.83
CA PHE A 169 3.04 2.50 -16.07
C PHE A 169 4.08 1.38 -16.27
N LEU A 170 4.80 0.99 -15.21
CA LEU A 170 5.73 -0.14 -15.26
C LEU A 170 5.01 -1.46 -15.59
N ALA A 171 3.80 -1.67 -15.07
CA ALA A 171 2.99 -2.84 -15.43
C ALA A 171 2.57 -2.83 -16.91
N GLU A 172 2.15 -1.68 -17.45
CA GLU A 172 1.81 -1.57 -18.88
C GLU A 172 3.03 -1.82 -19.79
N ILE A 173 4.23 -1.38 -19.39
CA ILE A 173 5.47 -1.68 -20.12
C ILE A 173 5.72 -3.20 -20.13
N MET A 174 5.56 -3.85 -18.98
CA MET A 174 5.76 -5.29 -18.84
C MET A 174 4.73 -6.13 -19.60
N VAL A 175 3.46 -5.70 -19.64
CA VAL A 175 2.38 -6.43 -20.34
C VAL A 175 2.45 -6.28 -21.85
N ASN A 176 2.95 -5.15 -22.36
CA ASN A 176 3.07 -4.91 -23.80
C ASN A 176 4.40 -5.42 -24.39
N ASP A 177 5.12 -6.28 -23.67
CA ASP A 177 6.41 -6.86 -24.06
C ASP A 177 7.46 -5.85 -24.56
N LYS A 178 7.42 -4.61 -24.05
CA LYS A 178 8.33 -3.52 -24.49
C LYS A 178 9.72 -3.58 -23.85
N ILE A 179 9.97 -4.56 -23.00
CA ILE A 179 11.25 -4.72 -22.30
C ILE A 179 12.20 -5.50 -23.21
N SER A 180 13.25 -4.84 -23.69
CA SER A 180 14.29 -5.48 -24.51
C SER A 180 15.20 -6.37 -23.65
N ASP A 181 15.36 -7.64 -24.04
CA ASP A 181 16.28 -8.59 -23.41
C ASP A 181 17.68 -8.51 -24.01
N SER A 182 18.42 -7.47 -23.64
CA SER A 182 19.82 -7.35 -24.05
C SER A 182 20.74 -7.49 -22.83
N ARG A 183 21.97 -7.94 -23.06
CA ARG A 183 22.99 -7.94 -21.99
C ARG A 183 23.20 -6.52 -21.44
N LEU A 184 23.06 -5.50 -22.29
CA LEU A 184 23.20 -4.09 -21.95
C LEU A 184 22.09 -3.61 -21.01
N THR A 185 20.82 -3.90 -21.31
CA THR A 185 19.69 -3.53 -20.44
C THR A 185 19.85 -4.15 -19.05
N ARG A 186 20.35 -5.38 -18.98
CA ARG A 186 20.63 -6.06 -17.71
C ARG A 186 21.79 -5.43 -16.93
N THR A 187 22.90 -5.09 -17.59
CA THR A 187 24.03 -4.41 -16.91
C THR A 187 23.63 -3.04 -16.41
N LEU A 188 22.80 -2.31 -17.18
CA LEU A 188 22.24 -1.04 -16.77
C LEU A 188 21.29 -1.18 -15.58
N ALA A 189 20.44 -2.22 -15.56
CA ALA A 189 19.56 -2.49 -14.43
C ALA A 189 20.33 -2.77 -13.13
N TRP A 190 21.37 -3.62 -13.18
CA TRP A 190 22.23 -3.86 -12.01
C TRP A 190 22.99 -2.61 -11.57
N GLY A 191 23.53 -1.83 -12.52
CA GLY A 191 24.18 -0.56 -12.23
C GLY A 191 23.24 0.43 -11.56
N ALA A 192 22.01 0.55 -12.07
CA ALA A 192 20.99 1.43 -11.50
C ALA A 192 20.56 0.99 -10.09
N LEU A 193 20.43 -0.32 -9.84
CA LEU A 193 20.16 -0.86 -8.51
C LEU A 193 21.30 -0.56 -7.52
N PHE A 194 22.55 -0.70 -7.96
CA PHE A 194 23.70 -0.37 -7.14
C PHE A 194 23.75 1.13 -6.80
N ILE A 195 23.54 2.00 -7.80
CA ILE A 195 23.48 3.45 -7.60
C ILE A 195 22.35 3.82 -6.64
N ALA A 196 21.16 3.24 -6.79
CA ALA A 196 20.05 3.48 -5.88
C ALA A 196 20.43 3.06 -4.45
N PHE A 197 21.03 1.88 -4.26
CA PHE A 197 21.47 1.42 -2.95
C PHE A 197 22.51 2.35 -2.30
N VAL A 198 23.51 2.79 -3.07
CA VAL A 198 24.52 3.74 -2.60
C VAL A 198 23.90 5.09 -2.24
N TYR A 199 23.01 5.62 -3.09
CA TYR A 199 22.29 6.87 -2.82
C TYR A 199 21.51 6.81 -1.51
N ILE A 200 20.79 5.71 -1.29
CA ILE A 200 20.03 5.47 -0.05
C ILE A 200 20.96 5.44 1.17
N PHE A 201 22.09 4.74 1.06
CA PHE A 201 23.03 4.60 2.15
C PHE A 201 23.66 5.95 2.54
N ILE A 202 23.98 6.80 1.57
CA ILE A 202 24.58 8.12 1.80
C ILE A 202 23.56 9.12 2.36
N THR A 203 22.36 9.16 1.78
CA THR A 203 21.38 10.20 2.08
C THR A 203 20.53 9.91 3.33
N GLY A 204 20.47 8.66 3.78
CA GLY A 204 19.74 8.28 4.99
C GLY A 204 18.22 8.36 4.83
N PRO A 205 17.46 8.59 5.92
CA PRO A 205 15.99 8.63 5.88
C PRO A 205 15.46 9.75 4.97
N GLN A 206 14.73 9.35 3.92
CA GLN A 206 14.14 10.27 2.95
C GLN A 206 12.70 10.61 3.28
N VAL A 207 12.28 11.83 2.90
CA VAL A 207 10.87 12.24 2.89
C VAL A 207 10.10 11.41 1.86
N PHE A 208 8.83 11.11 2.14
CA PHE A 208 7.95 10.39 1.22
C PHE A 208 7.69 11.20 -0.07
N GLY A 209 7.37 10.54 -1.18
CA GLY A 209 7.00 11.23 -2.41
C GLY A 209 8.17 11.69 -3.27
N MET A 210 7.84 12.50 -4.29
CA MET A 210 8.78 12.95 -5.32
C MET A 210 9.98 13.75 -4.81
N SER A 211 9.83 14.43 -3.67
CA SER A 211 10.90 15.19 -3.04
C SER A 211 11.96 14.33 -2.34
N GLY A 212 11.78 13.00 -2.29
CA GLY A 212 12.74 12.10 -1.65
C GLY A 212 12.64 10.67 -2.18
N GLY A 213 11.87 9.83 -1.49
CA GLY A 213 11.88 8.37 -1.66
C GLY A 213 11.39 7.84 -3.01
N PHE A 214 10.65 8.62 -3.79
CA PHE A 214 10.08 8.23 -5.08
C PHE A 214 11.14 7.69 -6.07
N TRP A 215 12.19 8.46 -6.33
CA TRP A 215 13.18 8.15 -7.36
C TRP A 215 13.94 6.85 -7.09
N PRO A 216 14.56 6.65 -5.91
CA PRO A 216 15.21 5.38 -5.62
C PRO A 216 14.22 4.21 -5.60
N ALA A 217 12.99 4.40 -5.09
CA ALA A 217 11.97 3.36 -5.12
C ALA A 217 11.58 2.95 -6.55
N LEU A 218 11.44 3.92 -7.46
CA LEU A 218 11.14 3.68 -8.87
C LEU A 218 12.28 2.94 -9.56
N VAL A 219 13.53 3.35 -9.34
CA VAL A 219 14.71 2.68 -9.89
C VAL A 219 14.80 1.24 -9.40
N ILE A 220 14.57 1.01 -8.10
CA ILE A 220 14.53 -0.33 -7.52
C ILE A 220 13.46 -1.18 -8.20
N MET A 221 12.24 -0.68 -8.29
CA MET A 221 11.12 -1.42 -8.90
C MET A 221 11.35 -1.71 -10.38
N ALA A 222 11.78 -0.71 -11.17
CA ALA A 222 12.06 -0.89 -12.59
C ALA A 222 13.23 -1.88 -12.83
N GLY A 223 14.29 -1.78 -12.03
CA GLY A 223 15.43 -2.69 -12.08
C GLY A 223 15.03 -4.13 -11.76
N VAL A 224 14.28 -4.34 -10.67
CA VAL A 224 13.76 -5.67 -10.30
C VAL A 224 12.87 -6.25 -11.39
N ILE A 225 11.92 -5.48 -11.93
CA ILE A 225 11.03 -5.95 -13.01
C ILE A 225 11.84 -6.36 -14.24
N THR A 226 12.78 -5.51 -14.68
CA THR A 226 13.63 -5.79 -15.85
C THR A 226 14.43 -7.09 -15.67
N LEU A 227 15.00 -7.31 -14.50
CA LEU A 227 15.75 -8.52 -14.18
C LEU A 227 14.86 -9.77 -14.03
N SER A 228 13.63 -9.59 -13.58
CA SER A 228 12.65 -10.67 -13.36
C SER A 228 11.92 -11.12 -14.62
N TYR A 229 11.99 -10.33 -15.70
CA TYR A 229 11.09 -10.47 -16.84
C TYR A 229 11.40 -11.72 -17.68
N HIS A 230 12.67 -11.97 -18.02
CA HIS A 230 13.08 -13.11 -18.86
C HIS A 230 13.74 -14.26 -18.10
N HIS A 231 14.15 -14.02 -16.85
CA HIS A 231 14.77 -15.04 -16.03
C HIS A 231 13.84 -15.47 -14.92
N LYS A 232 13.72 -16.79 -14.72
CA LYS A 232 13.28 -17.33 -13.44
C LYS A 232 14.32 -16.90 -12.42
N ILE A 233 14.07 -15.80 -11.72
CA ILE A 233 14.85 -15.44 -10.53
C ILE A 233 14.84 -16.66 -9.63
N VAL A 234 16.00 -16.93 -9.01
CA VAL A 234 16.14 -17.99 -8.01
C VAL A 234 15.06 -17.75 -6.95
N ASN A 235 14.03 -18.60 -6.96
CA ASN A 235 12.92 -18.51 -6.03
C ASN A 235 13.44 -18.92 -4.65
N PHE A 236 13.94 -17.93 -3.92
CA PHE A 236 14.40 -18.15 -2.56
C PHE A 236 13.17 -18.28 -1.66
N ARG A 237 12.89 -19.52 -1.23
CA ARG A 237 11.69 -19.86 -0.43
C ARG A 237 11.48 -18.91 0.75
N GLY A 238 12.56 -18.47 1.41
CA GLY A 238 12.49 -17.53 2.53
C GLY A 238 12.00 -16.12 2.12
N LEU A 239 12.41 -15.63 0.96
CA LEU A 239 12.02 -14.29 0.49
C LEU A 239 10.57 -14.29 -0.01
N SER A 240 10.16 -15.37 -0.67
CA SER A 240 8.74 -15.57 -1.01
C SER A 240 7.87 -15.70 0.23
N PHE A 241 8.32 -16.43 1.25
CA PHE A 241 7.60 -16.52 2.52
C PHE A 241 7.42 -15.16 3.19
N LEU A 242 8.46 -14.32 3.24
CA LEU A 242 8.37 -12.95 3.76
C LEU A 242 7.41 -12.08 2.92
N GLY A 243 7.39 -12.28 1.59
CA GLY A 243 6.44 -11.63 0.70
C GLY A 243 4.99 -12.05 0.98
N ASP A 244 4.75 -13.35 1.22
CA ASP A 244 3.43 -13.89 1.51
C ASP A 244 2.85 -13.31 2.81
N ILE A 245 3.66 -13.27 3.89
CA ILE A 245 3.21 -12.76 5.19
C ILE A 245 3.31 -11.22 5.30
N SER A 246 3.73 -10.52 4.24
CA SER A 246 4.10 -9.09 4.30
C SER A 246 2.97 -8.20 4.81
N TYR A 247 1.73 -8.47 4.40
CA TYR A 247 0.57 -7.71 4.84
C TYR A 247 0.29 -7.93 6.33
N SER A 248 0.27 -9.19 6.75
CA SER A 248 0.12 -9.55 8.16
C SER A 248 1.23 -8.94 9.03
N LEU A 249 2.48 -8.98 8.56
CA LEU A 249 3.64 -8.39 9.24
C LEU A 249 3.52 -6.86 9.35
N TYR A 250 3.09 -6.21 8.27
CA TYR A 250 2.85 -4.78 8.23
C TYR A 250 1.83 -4.32 9.28
N LEU A 251 0.77 -5.09 9.52
CA LEU A 251 -0.23 -4.74 10.54
C LEU A 251 0.29 -4.92 11.97
N VAL A 252 1.05 -5.98 12.25
CA VAL A 252 1.38 -6.37 13.64
C VAL A 252 2.70 -5.80 14.15
N HIS A 253 3.67 -5.48 13.29
CA HIS A 253 5.02 -5.14 13.75
C HIS A 253 5.06 -3.94 14.70
N TYR A 254 4.26 -2.90 14.45
CA TYR A 254 4.24 -1.69 15.28
C TYR A 254 3.49 -1.88 16.61
N PRO A 255 2.26 -2.43 16.64
CA PRO A 255 1.62 -2.81 17.91
C PRO A 255 2.46 -3.75 18.77
N VAL A 256 3.13 -4.74 18.16
CA VAL A 256 4.02 -5.67 18.87
C VAL A 256 5.24 -4.95 19.45
N MET A 257 5.87 -4.07 18.67
CA MET A 257 6.99 -3.26 19.17
C MET A 257 6.57 -2.39 20.36
N LEU A 258 5.39 -1.76 20.31
CA LEU A 258 4.87 -0.97 21.44
C LEU A 258 4.53 -1.84 22.65
N PHE A 259 3.93 -3.01 22.44
CA PHE A 259 3.65 -3.97 23.50
C PHE A 259 4.93 -4.38 24.25
N ILE A 260 5.98 -4.77 23.50
CA ILE A 260 7.28 -5.15 24.07
C ILE A 260 7.91 -3.98 24.82
N LYS A 261 7.85 -2.77 24.25
CA LYS A 261 8.37 -1.55 24.88
C LYS A 261 7.66 -1.25 26.19
N ASN A 262 6.34 -1.43 26.26
CA ASN A 262 5.56 -1.15 27.47
C ASN A 262 5.72 -2.25 28.54
N ALA A 263 5.97 -3.49 28.13
CA ALA A 263 6.16 -4.62 29.04
C ALA A 263 7.56 -4.68 29.68
N LEU A 264 8.58 -4.07 29.05
CA LEU A 264 9.96 -4.09 29.54
C LEU A 264 10.27 -2.93 30.49
N PRO A 265 11.05 -3.14 31.56
CA PRO A 265 11.47 -2.08 32.48
C PRO A 265 12.24 -0.95 31.78
N PRO A 266 12.09 0.32 32.23
CA PRO A 266 12.80 1.48 31.66
C PRO A 266 14.33 1.35 31.65
N SER A 267 14.91 0.53 32.55
CA SER A 267 16.35 0.26 32.61
C SER A 267 16.89 -0.46 31.36
N ILE A 268 16.08 -1.30 30.71
CA ILE A 268 16.45 -2.03 29.48
C ILE A 268 16.23 -1.17 28.22
N LEU A 269 15.38 -0.14 28.33
CA LEU A 269 14.98 0.75 27.23
C LEU A 269 15.93 1.95 27.00
N LYS A 270 16.69 2.36 28.03
CA LYS A 270 17.53 3.58 28.01
C LYS A 270 18.56 3.66 26.87
N ASN A 271 18.98 2.54 26.29
CA ASN A 271 19.99 2.49 25.23
C ASN A 271 19.45 2.14 23.84
N GLY A 272 18.13 2.18 23.60
CA GLY A 272 17.59 1.73 22.31
C GLY A 272 18.01 0.28 22.02
N SER A 273 17.85 -0.59 23.01
CA SER A 273 18.55 -1.88 23.06
C SER A 273 18.30 -2.69 21.78
N PRO A 274 19.38 -3.16 21.09
CA PRO A 274 19.26 -4.07 19.96
C PRO A 274 18.39 -5.31 20.26
N LEU A 275 18.30 -5.67 21.55
CA LEU A 275 17.40 -6.69 22.07
C LEU A 275 15.92 -6.40 21.77
N VAL A 276 15.42 -5.18 22.04
CA VAL A 276 14.01 -4.82 21.77
C VAL A 276 13.72 -4.89 20.27
N PHE A 277 14.64 -4.42 19.44
CA PHE A 277 14.51 -4.51 17.99
C PHE A 277 14.47 -5.97 17.53
N PHE A 278 15.43 -6.80 17.95
CA PHE A 278 15.50 -8.20 17.57
C PHE A 278 14.26 -8.98 18.03
N LEU A 279 13.84 -8.78 19.28
CA LEU A 279 12.66 -9.42 19.85
C LEU A 279 11.39 -8.98 19.13
N SER A 280 11.28 -7.69 18.78
CA SER A 280 10.16 -7.18 17.97
C SER A 280 10.12 -7.82 16.59
N VAL A 281 11.26 -7.96 15.90
CA VAL A 281 11.32 -8.61 14.58
C VAL A 281 10.91 -10.08 14.67
N VAL A 282 11.43 -10.82 15.65
CA VAL A 282 11.13 -12.24 15.82
C VAL A 282 9.66 -12.46 16.17
N VAL A 283 9.15 -11.76 17.18
CA VAL A 283 7.76 -11.91 17.65
C VAL A 283 6.77 -11.44 16.58
N SER A 284 7.03 -10.32 15.91
CA SER A 284 6.16 -9.84 14.84
C SER A 284 6.12 -10.80 13.65
N THR A 285 7.26 -11.38 13.26
CA THR A 285 7.32 -12.39 12.19
C THR A 285 6.55 -13.66 12.55
N LEU A 286 6.66 -14.13 13.81
CA LEU A 286 5.91 -15.29 14.28
C LEU A 286 4.41 -15.04 14.29
N ILE A 287 3.96 -13.93 14.88
CA ILE A 287 2.53 -13.54 14.92
C ILE A 287 1.99 -13.35 13.51
N ALA A 288 2.73 -12.67 12.64
CA ALA A 288 2.36 -12.47 11.24
C ALA A 288 2.20 -13.79 10.49
N SER A 289 3.07 -14.78 10.75
CA SER A 289 3.01 -16.10 10.13
C SER A 289 1.76 -16.89 10.54
N VAL A 290 1.38 -16.79 11.81
CA VAL A 290 0.15 -17.41 12.34
C VAL A 290 -1.08 -16.71 11.77
N MET A 291 -1.09 -15.37 11.80
CA MET A 291 -2.19 -14.55 11.30
C MET A 291 -2.41 -14.76 9.80
N PHE A 292 -1.33 -14.84 9.01
CA PHE A 292 -1.40 -15.10 7.58
C PHE A 292 -2.16 -16.41 7.29
N ARG A 293 -1.85 -17.48 8.01
CA ARG A 293 -2.47 -18.80 7.79
C ARG A 293 -3.89 -18.90 8.31
N LEU A 294 -4.17 -18.33 9.49
CA LEU A 294 -5.45 -18.51 10.17
C LEU A 294 -6.50 -17.46 9.82
N ILE A 295 -6.08 -16.28 9.37
CA ILE A 295 -6.96 -15.14 9.17
C ILE A 295 -6.90 -14.66 7.72
N GLU A 296 -5.71 -14.31 7.22
CA GLU A 296 -5.56 -13.71 5.90
C GLU A 296 -5.99 -14.68 4.79
N ILE A 297 -5.45 -15.91 4.78
CA ILE A 297 -5.79 -16.93 3.78
C ILE A 297 -7.30 -17.28 3.82
N PRO A 298 -7.91 -17.64 4.96
CA PRO A 298 -9.34 -17.97 5.01
C PRO A 298 -10.23 -16.80 4.57
N SER A 299 -9.85 -15.58 4.94
CA SER A 299 -10.56 -14.37 4.52
C SER A 299 -10.53 -14.18 3.01
N MET A 300 -9.35 -14.30 2.39
CA MET A 300 -9.22 -14.24 0.92
C MET A 300 -10.00 -15.36 0.22
N GLN A 301 -10.03 -16.57 0.80
CA GLN A 301 -10.81 -17.69 0.27
C GLN A 301 -12.32 -17.42 0.36
N ALA A 302 -12.80 -16.82 1.45
CA ALA A 302 -14.20 -16.43 1.61
C ALA A 302 -14.60 -15.41 0.53
N GLY A 303 -13.79 -14.38 0.29
CA GLY A 303 -14.02 -13.41 -0.78
C GLY A 303 -14.08 -14.04 -2.17
N LYS A 304 -13.20 -15.01 -2.46
CA LYS A 304 -13.25 -15.78 -3.72
C LYS A 304 -14.54 -16.58 -3.87
N LYS A 305 -14.99 -17.29 -2.83
CA LYS A 305 -16.25 -18.07 -2.85
C LYS A 305 -17.47 -17.18 -3.08
N ILE A 306 -17.57 -16.05 -2.37
CA ILE A 306 -18.67 -15.08 -2.53
C ILE A 306 -18.73 -14.59 -3.97
N THR A 307 -17.58 -14.25 -4.53
CA THR A 307 -17.52 -13.76 -5.91
C THR A 307 -17.93 -14.83 -6.94
N GLN A 308 -17.48 -16.07 -6.76
CA GLN A 308 -17.87 -17.19 -7.63
C GLN A 308 -19.40 -17.38 -7.63
N ASN A 309 -20.04 -17.31 -6.46
CA ASN A 309 -21.49 -17.42 -6.35
C ASN A 309 -22.23 -16.27 -7.06
N ILE A 310 -21.73 -15.03 -6.96
CA ILE A 310 -22.30 -13.88 -7.66
C ILE A 310 -22.18 -14.05 -9.18
N SER A 311 -21.03 -14.53 -9.66
CA SER A 311 -20.80 -14.80 -11.07
C SER A 311 -21.75 -15.88 -11.61
N LEU A 312 -21.93 -16.96 -10.86
CA LEU A 312 -22.85 -18.05 -11.20
C LEU A 312 -24.30 -17.57 -11.27
N LYS A 313 -24.72 -16.75 -10.29
CA LYS A 313 -26.08 -16.19 -10.26
C LYS A 313 -26.38 -15.28 -11.46
N ARG A 314 -25.43 -14.43 -11.85
CA ARG A 314 -25.54 -13.59 -13.06
C ARG A 314 -25.62 -14.41 -14.35
N THR A 315 -24.96 -15.56 -14.41
CA THR A 315 -25.02 -16.44 -15.60
C THR A 315 -26.32 -17.24 -15.66
N THR A 316 -26.94 -17.55 -14.53
CA THR A 316 -28.27 -18.21 -14.50
C THR A 316 -29.40 -17.24 -14.81
N GLU A 317 -29.34 -15.99 -14.35
CA GLU A 317 -30.35 -14.96 -14.64
C GLU A 317 -30.35 -14.56 -16.11
N ASN A 318 -29.18 -14.42 -16.76
CA ASN A 318 -29.10 -14.11 -18.20
C ASN A 318 -29.52 -15.27 -19.12
N LYS A 319 -29.82 -16.47 -18.59
CA LYS A 319 -30.27 -17.64 -19.38
C LYS A 319 -31.79 -17.81 -19.42
N HIS A 320 -32.54 -17.02 -18.66
CA HIS A 320 -33.99 -16.98 -18.73
C HIS A 320 -34.44 -15.63 -19.32
N PRO A 321 -34.65 -15.55 -20.66
CA PRO A 321 -35.29 -14.41 -21.29
C PRO A 321 -36.77 -14.28 -20.92
#